data_AF-A0A7X7Q6Z4-F1
#
_entry.id   AF-A0A7X7Q6Z4-F1
#
_cell.length_a   1.000
_cell.length_b   1.000
_cell.length_c   1.000
_cell.angle_alpha   90.00
_cell.angle_beta   90.00
_cell.angle_gamma   90.00
#
_symmetry.space_group_name_H-M   'P 1'
#
loop_
_entity.id
_entity.type
_entity.pdbx_description
1 polymer ?
#
loop_
_entity_poly.entity_id
_entity_poly.type
_entity_poly.pdbx_seq_one_letter_code
_entity_poly.pdbx_strand_id
1 'polypeptide(L)'
;MDETAEVALDLISLVMHAAFGFAAGAILSIVLGAIVRIMSRRRRYLKPFTIRMKIPVRILLILLGVGLGVLIAVGWPNPPAEIAWLDMFIQGFVILLFLSGAYVVTGLINAVQDSVVERRSTVEDTPHARRLKTQAQVISRVGVAIVWIVAISGALLTFEQFRAVGASLLASAGLLSIVAGLAAQSSLANMFAGIQVAFTDAVRMGDLVIVDEHFGTVEEITLTYVVVASWDGRRWLVPSTVFISQTFENWTRHEPQLLGTVEVDLDWLVPVEAMRIQLQRIVKSSDLWDGRRVGLQVTEATGDNVRVRAVVSAATSGDLWDLRCFVREELVGWVQREAPYALPRVRLEPEPTSAPPLDEREELIEEAKADWEAEQAHDMTQQFDMPVDDDTDQTMLDNRRSWFQAVRDRRAAAREVRWSNRSGRADMGDLIAGILRQSDDLDRRRDDSNPDTVEMPKVEITDGEGTSISATARLYSGSPEGDELNRKYAGPHPDDLAERKRIADERDERLRAETDADPTGEADGDGGSDGGDGGR
;
A
#
# COMPACT_ATOMS: atom_id res chain seq x y z
N MET A 1 2.01 19.29 -83.61
CA MET A 1 1.47 20.51 -82.97
C MET A 1 0.38 20.18 -81.96
N ASP A 2 -0.35 19.06 -82.10
CA ASP A 2 -1.35 18.64 -81.11
C ASP A 2 -0.76 18.27 -79.74
N GLU A 3 0.38 17.57 -79.69
CA GLU A 3 1.00 17.14 -78.42
C GLU A 3 1.41 18.32 -77.51
N THR A 4 1.91 19.41 -78.08
CA THR A 4 2.25 20.63 -77.33
C THR A 4 1.01 21.39 -76.83
N ALA A 5 -0.13 21.27 -77.54
CA ALA A 5 -1.37 21.92 -77.16
C ALA A 5 -2.08 21.14 -76.03
N GLU A 6 -2.04 19.81 -76.09
CA GLU A 6 -2.58 18.92 -75.05
C GLU A 6 -1.82 19.08 -73.73
N VAL A 7 -0.48 19.10 -73.76
CA VAL A 7 0.35 19.38 -72.58
C VAL A 7 0.09 20.79 -72.01
N ALA A 8 -0.14 21.79 -72.86
CA ALA A 8 -0.46 23.14 -72.40
C ALA A 8 -1.84 23.22 -71.73
N LEU A 9 -2.83 22.49 -72.25
CA LEU A 9 -4.17 22.40 -71.67
C LEU A 9 -4.17 21.66 -70.32
N ASP A 10 -3.40 20.58 -70.19
CA ASP A 10 -3.23 19.86 -68.92
C ASP A 10 -2.52 20.71 -67.87
N LEU A 11 -1.48 21.45 -68.25
CA LEU A 11 -0.80 22.38 -67.37
C LEU A 11 -1.74 23.50 -66.89
N ILE A 12 -2.58 24.03 -67.78
CA ILE A 12 -3.58 25.04 -67.45
C ILE A 12 -4.64 24.46 -66.51
N SER A 13 -5.14 23.25 -66.76
CA SER A 13 -6.10 22.56 -65.89
C SER A 13 -5.52 22.35 -64.48
N LEU A 14 -4.27 21.90 -64.38
CA LEU A 14 -3.56 21.70 -63.11
C LEU A 14 -3.45 23.01 -62.31
N VAL A 15 -3.02 24.09 -62.96
CA VAL A 15 -2.90 25.41 -62.33
C VAL A 15 -4.27 25.96 -61.92
N MET A 16 -5.31 25.74 -62.72
CA MET A 16 -6.68 26.17 -62.41
C MET A 16 -7.26 25.46 -61.18
N HIS A 17 -7.07 24.14 -61.07
CA HIS A 17 -7.54 23.39 -59.90
C HIS A 17 -6.73 23.71 -58.64
N ALA A 18 -5.42 23.95 -58.77
CA ALA A 18 -4.58 24.43 -57.66
C ALA A 18 -4.99 25.84 -57.20
N ALA A 19 -5.27 26.75 -58.13
CA ALA A 19 -5.76 28.11 -57.83
C ALA A 19 -7.16 28.10 -57.20
N PHE A 20 -8.04 27.21 -57.67
CA PHE A 20 -9.36 26.99 -57.06
C PHE A 20 -9.23 26.44 -55.64
N GLY A 21 -8.36 25.46 -55.42
CA GLY A 21 -8.03 24.92 -54.11
C GLY A 21 -7.47 25.97 -53.15
N PHE A 22 -6.57 26.82 -53.62
CA PHE A 22 -6.06 27.99 -52.88
C PHE A 22 -7.19 28.94 -52.48
N ALA A 23 -8.03 29.34 -53.44
CA ALA A 23 -9.13 30.27 -53.22
C ALA A 23 -10.14 29.68 -52.22
N ALA A 24 -10.52 28.42 -52.37
CA ALA A 24 -11.41 27.71 -51.46
C ALA A 24 -10.83 27.63 -50.04
N GLY A 25 -9.56 27.25 -49.89
CA GLY A 25 -8.86 27.20 -48.59
C GLY A 25 -8.74 28.58 -47.93
N ALA A 26 -8.41 29.62 -48.71
CA ALA A 26 -8.33 30.99 -48.24
C ALA A 26 -9.70 31.52 -47.79
N ILE A 27 -10.75 31.33 -48.58
CA ILE A 27 -12.14 31.72 -48.23
C ILE A 27 -12.58 31.01 -46.96
N LEU A 28 -12.40 29.68 -46.88
CA LEU A 28 -12.77 28.89 -45.71
C LEU A 28 -12.03 29.39 -44.45
N SER A 29 -10.75 29.72 -44.58
CA SER A 29 -9.96 30.25 -43.46
C SER A 29 -10.41 31.64 -42.98
N ILE A 30 -10.88 32.49 -43.91
CA ILE A 30 -11.44 33.81 -43.59
C ILE A 30 -12.80 33.64 -42.90
N VAL A 31 -13.65 32.75 -43.40
CA VAL A 31 -14.97 32.43 -42.82
C VAL A 31 -14.79 31.88 -41.41
N LEU A 32 -13.94 30.88 -41.21
CA LEU A 32 -13.67 30.30 -39.90
C LEU A 32 -13.08 31.36 -38.95
N GLY A 33 -12.13 32.16 -39.42
CA GLY A 33 -11.57 33.26 -38.65
C GLY A 33 -12.61 34.33 -38.26
N ALA A 34 -13.60 34.59 -39.13
CA ALA A 34 -14.71 35.50 -38.86
C ALA A 34 -15.68 34.93 -37.82
N ILE A 35 -16.03 33.64 -37.92
CA ILE A 35 -16.88 32.94 -36.94
C ILE A 35 -16.23 32.97 -35.55
N VAL A 36 -14.96 32.59 -35.44
CA VAL A 36 -14.24 32.61 -34.15
C VAL A 36 -14.11 34.04 -33.63
N ARG A 37 -13.91 35.04 -34.50
CA ARG A 37 -13.90 36.47 -34.11
C ARG A 37 -15.25 36.94 -33.57
N ILE A 38 -16.35 36.57 -34.22
CA ILE A 38 -17.71 36.93 -33.79
C ILE A 38 -18.01 36.28 -32.43
N MET A 39 -17.67 35.00 -32.26
CA MET A 39 -17.87 34.27 -31.01
C MET A 39 -17.00 34.81 -29.87
N SER A 40 -15.77 35.21 -30.17
CA SER A 40 -14.83 35.80 -29.22
C SER A 40 -15.22 37.21 -28.76
N ARG A 41 -15.91 38.00 -29.60
CA ARG A 41 -16.43 39.32 -29.19
C ARG A 41 -17.40 39.24 -27.99
N ARG A 42 -18.06 38.10 -27.79
CA ARG A 42 -19.03 37.87 -26.71
C ARG A 42 -18.41 37.32 -25.43
N ARG A 43 -17.15 36.85 -25.47
CA ARG A 43 -16.48 36.12 -24.39
C ARG A 43 -15.03 36.60 -24.24
N ARG A 44 -14.74 37.41 -23.19
CA ARG A 44 -13.39 37.99 -22.94
C ARG A 44 -12.26 36.94 -22.89
N TYR A 45 -12.58 35.69 -22.53
CA TYR A 45 -11.66 34.56 -22.43
C TYR A 45 -11.21 33.96 -23.78
N LEU A 46 -11.87 34.26 -24.91
CA LEU A 46 -11.51 33.71 -26.23
C LEU A 46 -10.60 34.65 -27.05
N LYS A 47 -10.20 35.79 -26.49
CA LYS A 47 -9.31 36.75 -27.17
C LYS A 47 -7.94 36.14 -27.54
N PRO A 48 -7.18 35.50 -26.62
CA PRO A 48 -5.89 34.90 -26.97
C PRO A 48 -6.00 33.80 -28.03
N PHE A 49 -7.07 32.98 -28.00
CA PHE A 49 -7.36 31.98 -29.03
C PHE A 49 -7.50 32.59 -30.43
N THR A 50 -8.23 33.71 -30.56
CA THR A 50 -8.37 34.38 -31.85
C THR A 50 -7.11 35.04 -32.37
N ILE A 51 -6.12 35.35 -31.54
CA ILE A 51 -4.89 36.01 -32.01
C ILE A 51 -3.89 34.95 -32.45
N ARG A 52 -3.65 33.95 -31.60
CA ARG A 52 -2.61 32.94 -31.84
C ARG A 52 -3.01 31.86 -32.87
N MET A 53 -4.29 31.50 -32.99
CA MET A 53 -4.69 30.42 -33.93
C MET A 53 -4.97 30.90 -35.37
N LYS A 54 -5.12 32.20 -35.63
CA LYS A 54 -5.48 32.70 -36.98
C LYS A 54 -4.46 32.35 -38.04
N ILE A 55 -3.19 32.63 -37.78
CA ILE A 55 -2.09 32.40 -38.73
C ILE A 55 -1.90 30.90 -38.98
N PRO A 56 -1.75 30.04 -37.95
CA PRO A 56 -1.49 28.61 -38.19
C PRO A 56 -2.67 27.91 -38.87
N VAL A 57 -3.92 28.20 -38.49
CA VAL A 57 -5.10 27.58 -39.10
C VAL A 57 -5.27 28.04 -40.56
N ARG A 58 -4.93 29.30 -40.88
CA ARG A 58 -4.93 29.78 -42.26
C ARG A 58 -3.92 29.04 -43.13
N ILE A 59 -2.69 28.90 -42.64
CA ILE A 59 -1.64 28.18 -43.36
C ILE A 59 -2.08 26.74 -43.62
N LEU A 60 -2.61 26.05 -42.62
CA LEU A 60 -3.10 24.67 -42.77
C LEU A 60 -4.22 24.56 -43.81
N LEU A 61 -5.24 25.43 -43.75
CA LEU A 61 -6.38 25.38 -44.66
C LEU A 61 -6.01 25.74 -46.10
N ILE A 62 -5.10 26.70 -46.29
CA ILE A 62 -4.59 27.06 -47.61
C ILE A 62 -3.78 25.90 -48.19
N LEU A 63 -2.89 25.32 -47.39
CA LEU A 63 -2.04 24.19 -47.77
C LEU A 63 -2.90 22.97 -48.15
N LEU A 64 -3.88 22.62 -47.31
CA LEU A 64 -4.82 21.54 -47.55
C LEU A 64 -5.68 21.80 -48.80
N GLY A 65 -6.15 23.04 -48.98
CA GLY A 65 -6.91 23.44 -50.17
C GLY A 65 -6.10 23.31 -51.46
N VAL A 66 -4.87 23.82 -51.49
CA VAL A 66 -3.96 23.69 -52.64
C VAL A 66 -3.64 22.23 -52.93
N GLY A 67 -3.31 21.44 -51.90
CA GLY A 67 -2.97 20.03 -52.06
C GLY A 67 -4.13 19.21 -52.60
N LEU A 68 -5.33 19.36 -52.03
CA LEU A 68 -6.54 18.70 -52.56
C LEU A 68 -6.87 19.16 -53.98
N GLY A 69 -6.69 20.45 -54.29
CA GLY A 69 -6.89 20.98 -55.64
C GLY A 69 -5.99 20.28 -56.67
N VAL A 70 -4.70 20.14 -56.37
CA VAL A 70 -3.73 19.43 -57.21
C VAL A 70 -4.08 17.93 -57.32
N LEU A 71 -4.45 17.28 -56.21
CA LEU A 71 -4.79 15.85 -56.20
C LEU A 71 -6.05 15.54 -57.03
N ILE A 72 -7.06 16.40 -56.97
CA ILE A 72 -8.28 16.27 -57.77
C ILE A 72 -7.97 16.47 -59.26
N ALA A 73 -7.12 17.45 -59.61
CA ALA A 73 -6.74 17.71 -61.00
C ALA A 73 -6.03 16.51 -61.65
N VAL A 74 -5.28 15.75 -60.84
CA VAL A 74 -4.51 14.58 -61.27
C VAL A 74 -5.34 13.28 -61.25
N GLY A 75 -6.58 13.31 -60.73
CA GLY A 75 -7.47 12.14 -60.71
C GLY A 75 -7.11 11.10 -59.63
N TRP A 76 -6.44 11.50 -58.55
CA TRP A 76 -6.18 10.62 -57.41
C TRP A 76 -7.51 10.13 -56.80
N PRO A 77 -7.72 8.82 -56.53
CA PRO A 77 -6.70 7.77 -56.34
C PRO A 77 -6.21 7.02 -57.59
N ASN A 78 -6.84 7.19 -58.75
CA ASN A 78 -6.53 6.45 -59.98
C ASN A 78 -5.97 7.40 -61.05
N PRO A 79 -4.73 7.89 -60.90
CA PRO A 79 -4.14 8.80 -61.88
C PRO A 79 -3.94 8.09 -63.23
N PRO A 80 -4.15 8.79 -64.37
CA PRO A 80 -3.72 8.29 -65.67
C PRO A 80 -2.19 8.07 -65.65
N ALA A 81 -1.72 7.00 -66.30
CA ALA A 81 -0.42 6.37 -66.04
C ALA A 81 0.82 7.30 -66.13
N GLU A 82 1.77 7.07 -65.21
CA GLU A 82 3.17 7.55 -65.19
C GLU A 82 3.47 9.05 -64.95
N ILE A 83 2.77 9.69 -64.00
CA ILE A 83 3.16 11.03 -63.53
C ILE A 83 4.33 10.93 -62.54
N ALA A 84 5.58 11.00 -63.05
CA ALA A 84 6.80 10.85 -62.25
C ALA A 84 6.95 11.83 -61.07
N TRP A 85 6.31 13.01 -61.13
CA TRP A 85 6.40 14.01 -60.06
C TRP A 85 5.33 13.85 -58.96
N LEU A 86 4.30 13.03 -59.19
CA LEU A 86 3.16 12.91 -58.28
C LEU A 86 3.58 12.34 -56.92
N ASP A 87 4.43 11.32 -56.91
CA ASP A 87 4.93 10.71 -55.66
C ASP A 87 5.76 11.70 -54.84
N MET A 88 6.64 12.47 -55.50
CA MET A 88 7.41 13.53 -54.86
C MET A 88 6.51 14.65 -54.32
N PHE A 89 5.45 15.00 -55.06
CA PHE A 89 4.46 15.99 -54.62
C PHE A 89 3.67 15.49 -53.41
N ILE A 90 3.14 14.26 -53.44
CA ILE A 90 2.39 13.67 -52.33
C ILE A 90 3.27 13.59 -51.09
N GLN A 91 4.51 13.15 -51.23
CA GLN A 91 5.45 13.08 -50.11
C GLN A 91 5.73 14.47 -49.52
N GLY A 92 6.05 15.46 -50.36
CA GLY A 92 6.26 16.85 -49.93
C GLY A 92 5.02 17.47 -49.28
N PHE A 93 3.84 17.21 -49.84
CA PHE A 93 2.55 17.67 -49.32
C PHE A 93 2.25 17.08 -47.94
N VAL A 94 2.46 15.78 -47.75
CA VAL A 94 2.25 15.10 -46.46
C VAL A 94 3.21 15.64 -45.40
N ILE A 95 4.49 15.88 -45.74
CA ILE A 95 5.46 16.51 -44.83
C ILE A 95 4.99 17.91 -44.43
N LEU A 96 4.58 18.72 -45.41
CA LEU A 96 4.04 20.06 -45.16
C LEU A 96 2.79 20.03 -44.27
N LEU A 97 1.96 19.00 -44.41
CA LEU A 97 0.77 18.79 -43.60
C LEU A 97 1.13 18.43 -42.14
N PHE A 98 2.13 17.57 -41.90
CA PHE A 98 2.64 17.31 -40.56
C PHE A 98 3.21 18.56 -39.88
N LEU A 99 4.05 19.33 -40.59
CA LEU A 99 4.63 20.57 -40.06
C LEU A 99 3.57 21.64 -39.78
N SER A 100 2.61 21.81 -40.69
CA SER A 100 1.50 22.74 -40.50
C SER A 100 0.56 22.30 -39.37
N GLY A 101 0.32 21.00 -39.22
CA GLY A 101 -0.43 20.44 -38.09
C GLY A 101 0.25 20.71 -36.76
N ALA A 102 1.57 20.44 -36.68
CA ALA A 102 2.38 20.75 -35.50
C ALA A 102 2.35 22.24 -35.12
N TYR A 103 2.38 23.11 -36.13
CA TYR A 103 2.29 24.55 -35.93
C TYR A 103 0.90 24.99 -35.40
N VAL A 104 -0.18 24.36 -35.85
CA VAL A 104 -1.53 24.57 -35.28
C VAL A 104 -1.62 24.13 -33.83
N VAL A 105 -1.11 22.93 -33.51
CA VAL A 105 -1.11 22.41 -32.13
C VAL A 105 -0.23 23.29 -31.23
N THR A 106 0.93 23.74 -31.71
CA THR A 106 1.78 24.70 -31.00
C THR A 106 1.03 26.01 -30.73
N GLY A 107 0.29 26.52 -31.72
CA GLY A 107 -0.58 27.69 -31.57
C GLY A 107 -1.67 27.49 -30.53
N LEU A 108 -2.26 26.29 -30.46
CA LEU A 108 -3.26 25.92 -29.46
C LEU A 108 -2.69 25.90 -28.04
N ILE A 109 -1.56 25.22 -27.83
CA ILE A 109 -0.86 25.16 -26.52
C ILE A 109 -0.55 26.57 -26.03
N ASN A 110 0.03 27.38 -26.93
CA ASN A 110 0.38 28.77 -26.66
C ASN A 110 -0.84 29.66 -26.39
N ALA A 111 -2.00 29.37 -26.99
CA ALA A 111 -3.25 30.09 -26.72
C ALA A 111 -3.84 29.72 -25.36
N VAL A 112 -3.78 28.44 -24.97
CA VAL A 112 -4.21 27.97 -23.65
C VAL A 112 -3.33 28.59 -22.56
N GLN A 113 -2.00 28.59 -22.74
CA GLN A 113 -1.05 29.20 -21.81
C GLN A 113 -1.39 30.67 -21.54
N ASP A 114 -1.57 31.47 -22.60
CA ASP A 114 -1.93 32.88 -22.47
C ASP A 114 -3.28 33.07 -21.78
N SER A 115 -4.25 32.20 -22.07
CA SER A 115 -5.59 32.25 -21.45
C SER A 115 -5.52 32.02 -19.94
N VAL A 116 -4.66 31.11 -19.48
CA VAL A 116 -4.45 30.83 -18.05
C VAL A 116 -3.77 32.01 -17.36
N VAL A 117 -2.76 32.61 -17.99
CA VAL A 117 -1.99 33.73 -17.43
C VAL A 117 -2.82 35.03 -17.40
N GLU A 118 -3.54 35.35 -18.48
CA GLU A 118 -4.33 36.58 -18.60
C GLU A 118 -5.56 36.57 -17.68
N ARG A 119 -6.09 35.38 -17.34
CA ARG A 119 -7.24 35.24 -16.41
C ARG A 119 -6.90 35.62 -14.97
N ARG A 120 -5.63 35.63 -14.59
CA ARG A 120 -5.19 35.90 -13.21
C ARG A 120 -4.23 37.10 -13.07
N SER A 121 -3.73 37.67 -14.16
CA SER A 121 -2.86 38.87 -14.11
C SER A 121 -3.59 40.19 -13.81
N THR A 122 -4.92 40.18 -13.74
CA THR A 122 -5.74 41.37 -13.45
C THR A 122 -5.97 41.62 -11.96
N VAL A 123 -5.50 40.73 -11.08
CA VAL A 123 -5.60 40.86 -9.62
C VAL A 123 -4.19 40.72 -9.04
N GLU A 124 -3.55 41.87 -8.80
CA GLU A 124 -2.32 42.12 -8.03
C GLU A 124 -1.09 41.22 -8.28
N ASP A 125 0.07 41.87 -8.38
CA ASP A 125 1.42 41.30 -8.57
C ASP A 125 1.89 40.50 -7.33
N THR A 126 1.15 39.45 -6.99
CA THR A 126 1.38 38.57 -5.86
C THR A 126 2.47 37.55 -6.26
N PRO A 127 3.37 37.13 -5.34
CA PRO A 127 4.39 36.09 -5.62
C PRO A 127 3.84 34.81 -6.27
N HIS A 128 2.58 34.46 -5.98
CA HIS A 128 1.86 33.33 -6.57
C HIS A 128 1.62 33.46 -8.09
N ALA A 129 1.36 34.67 -8.61
CA ALA A 129 1.14 34.91 -10.02
C ALA A 129 2.42 34.66 -10.86
N ARG A 130 3.59 34.99 -10.30
CA ARG A 130 4.89 34.74 -10.94
C ARG A 130 5.20 33.25 -11.05
N ARG A 131 4.97 32.48 -9.98
CA ARG A 131 5.17 31.02 -9.97
C ARG A 131 4.31 30.33 -11.02
N LEU A 132 3.03 30.72 -11.12
CA LEU A 132 2.11 30.17 -12.10
C LEU A 132 2.55 30.44 -13.54
N LYS A 133 3.04 31.65 -13.83
CA LYS A 133 3.56 32.01 -15.16
C LYS A 133 4.75 31.13 -15.55
N THR A 134 5.70 30.92 -14.64
CA THR A 134 6.87 30.06 -14.90
C THR A 134 6.46 28.61 -15.09
N GLN A 135 5.56 28.07 -14.25
CA GLN A 135 5.06 26.70 -14.39
C GLN A 135 4.32 26.48 -15.72
N ALA A 136 3.41 27.39 -16.09
CA ALA A 136 2.66 27.31 -17.34
C ALA A 136 3.58 27.38 -18.57
N GLN A 137 4.66 28.18 -18.51
CA GLN A 137 5.66 28.26 -19.57
C GLN A 137 6.45 26.95 -19.71
N VAL A 138 6.87 26.34 -18.60
CA VAL A 138 7.61 25.07 -18.64
C VAL A 138 6.75 23.95 -19.24
N ILE A 139 5.50 23.81 -18.78
CA ILE A 139 4.56 22.79 -19.30
C ILE A 139 4.34 22.99 -20.80
N SER A 140 4.14 24.22 -21.24
CA SER A 140 3.91 24.53 -22.66
C SER A 140 5.13 24.25 -23.51
N ARG A 141 6.35 24.54 -23.02
CA ARG A 141 7.60 24.21 -23.74
C ARG A 141 7.79 22.72 -23.92
N VAL A 142 7.52 21.93 -22.88
CA VAL A 142 7.59 20.46 -22.95
C VAL A 142 6.54 19.94 -23.93
N GLY A 143 5.30 20.42 -23.86
CA GLY A 143 4.23 20.04 -24.80
C GLY A 143 4.57 20.37 -26.25
N VAL A 144 5.12 21.56 -26.52
CA VAL A 144 5.58 21.95 -27.86
C VAL A 144 6.70 21.03 -28.34
N ALA A 145 7.69 20.71 -27.50
CA ALA A 145 8.76 19.79 -27.87
C ALA A 145 8.22 18.41 -28.27
N ILE A 146 7.28 17.84 -27.49
CA ILE A 146 6.64 16.55 -27.79
C ILE A 146 5.91 16.60 -29.15
N VAL A 147 5.14 17.66 -29.42
CA VAL A 147 4.42 17.83 -30.68
C VAL A 147 5.37 17.84 -31.88
N TRP A 148 6.49 18.55 -31.77
CA TRP A 148 7.50 18.61 -32.83
C TRP A 148 8.22 17.27 -33.02
N ILE A 149 8.52 16.55 -31.94
CA ILE A 149 9.08 15.18 -32.03
C ILE A 149 8.12 14.29 -32.82
N VAL A 150 6.83 14.25 -32.46
CA VAL A 150 5.83 13.43 -33.15
C VAL A 150 5.67 13.84 -34.61
N ALA A 151 5.66 15.15 -34.91
CA ALA A 151 5.54 15.65 -36.27
C ALA A 151 6.75 15.31 -37.14
N ILE A 152 7.96 15.42 -36.60
CA ILE A 152 9.20 15.03 -37.29
C ILE A 152 9.22 13.52 -37.51
N SER A 153 8.86 12.72 -36.52
CA SER A 153 8.78 11.26 -36.69
C SER A 153 7.75 10.87 -37.74
N GLY A 154 6.58 11.51 -37.76
CA GLY A 154 5.56 11.33 -38.80
C GLY A 154 6.05 11.72 -40.20
N ALA A 155 6.79 12.83 -40.32
CA ALA A 155 7.41 13.22 -41.57
C ALA A 155 8.50 12.22 -42.04
N LEU A 156 9.31 11.68 -41.12
CA LEU A 156 10.34 10.68 -41.44
C LEU A 156 9.75 9.36 -41.97
N LEU A 157 8.56 8.96 -41.51
CA LEU A 157 7.88 7.75 -42.02
C LEU A 157 7.58 7.81 -43.53
N THR A 158 7.49 9.02 -44.09
CA THR A 158 7.25 9.22 -45.52
C THR A 158 8.47 8.83 -46.37
N PHE A 159 9.68 8.93 -45.82
CA PHE A 159 10.92 8.53 -46.49
C PHE A 159 11.19 7.05 -46.26
N GLU A 160 11.36 6.27 -47.32
CA GLU A 160 11.63 4.84 -47.21
C GLU A 160 12.93 4.55 -46.43
N GLN A 161 13.99 5.34 -46.67
CA GLN A 161 15.29 5.17 -46.00
C GLN A 161 15.24 5.51 -44.51
N PHE A 162 14.35 6.42 -44.09
CA PHE A 162 14.23 6.87 -42.70
C PHE A 162 13.01 6.31 -41.98
N ARG A 163 12.19 5.47 -42.64
CA ARG A 163 10.97 4.92 -42.05
C ARG A 163 11.25 4.12 -40.78
N ALA A 164 12.34 3.34 -40.77
CA ALA A 164 12.75 2.59 -39.57
C ALA A 164 13.09 3.53 -38.39
N VAL A 165 13.75 4.66 -38.66
CA VAL A 165 14.10 5.67 -37.64
C VAL A 165 12.86 6.42 -37.16
N GLY A 166 11.95 6.81 -38.06
CA GLY A 166 10.68 7.43 -37.70
C GLY A 166 9.80 6.50 -36.87
N ALA A 167 9.75 5.22 -37.23
CA ALA A 167 8.99 4.20 -36.51
C ALA A 167 9.59 3.93 -35.13
N SER A 168 10.92 3.81 -35.01
CA SER A 168 11.58 3.61 -33.71
C SER A 168 11.39 4.82 -32.78
N LEU A 169 11.47 6.04 -33.30
CA LEU A 169 11.18 7.26 -32.54
C LEU A 169 9.74 7.28 -32.00
N LEU A 170 8.75 6.94 -32.84
CA LEU A 170 7.35 6.84 -32.39
C LEU A 170 7.14 5.72 -31.39
N ALA A 171 7.79 4.56 -31.59
CA ALA A 171 7.70 3.44 -30.65
C ALA A 171 8.30 3.82 -29.29
N SER A 172 9.47 4.47 -29.26
CA SER A 172 10.10 4.98 -28.03
C SER A 172 9.25 6.07 -27.37
N ALA A 173 8.67 7.00 -28.14
CA ALA A 173 7.75 8.00 -27.62
C ALA A 173 6.48 7.36 -27.02
N GLY A 174 5.97 6.31 -27.66
CA GLY A 174 4.87 5.49 -27.14
C GLY A 174 5.22 4.85 -25.80
N LEU A 175 6.37 4.18 -25.69
CA LEU A 175 6.81 3.58 -24.43
C LEU A 175 7.02 4.63 -23.33
N LEU A 176 7.67 5.76 -23.66
CA LEU A 176 7.84 6.89 -22.73
C LEU A 176 6.50 7.44 -22.26
N SER A 177 5.48 7.48 -23.13
CA SER A 177 4.14 7.95 -22.75
C SER A 177 3.46 7.05 -21.73
N ILE A 178 3.68 5.73 -21.79
CA ILE A 178 3.17 4.77 -20.81
C ILE A 178 3.84 4.99 -19.45
N VAL A 179 5.18 5.08 -19.44
CA VAL A 179 5.94 5.31 -18.20
C VAL A 179 5.57 6.65 -17.56
N ALA A 180 5.44 7.72 -18.37
CA ALA A 180 4.99 9.02 -17.90
C ALA A 180 3.54 8.98 -17.39
N GLY A 181 2.66 8.22 -18.03
CA GLY A 181 1.27 8.01 -17.60
C GLY A 181 1.18 7.30 -16.25
N LEU A 182 1.98 6.24 -16.06
CA LEU A 182 2.10 5.54 -14.77
C LEU A 182 2.62 6.46 -13.67
N ALA A 183 3.66 7.25 -13.97
CA ALA A 183 4.19 8.23 -13.01
C ALA A 183 3.16 9.32 -12.64
N ALA A 184 2.31 9.72 -13.60
CA ALA A 184 1.27 10.72 -13.38
C ALA A 184 -0.02 10.15 -12.77
N GLN A 185 -0.13 8.83 -12.60
CA GLN A 185 -1.37 8.14 -12.22
C GLN A 185 -1.99 8.71 -10.93
N SER A 186 -1.18 8.92 -9.88
CA SER A 186 -1.67 9.44 -8.59
C SER A 186 -2.16 10.89 -8.68
N SER A 187 -1.48 11.71 -9.48
CA SER A 187 -1.87 13.11 -9.70
C SER A 187 -3.17 13.19 -10.49
N LEU A 188 -3.31 12.39 -11.55
CA LEU A 188 -4.53 12.31 -12.35
C LEU A 188 -5.70 11.75 -11.52
N ALA A 189 -5.47 10.71 -10.72
CA ALA A 189 -6.48 10.16 -9.83
C ALA A 189 -7.01 11.21 -8.85
N ASN A 190 -6.12 12.00 -8.22
CA ASN A 190 -6.50 13.12 -7.37
C ASN A 190 -7.31 14.17 -8.14
N MET A 191 -6.92 14.53 -9.36
CA MET A 191 -7.66 15.50 -10.16
C MET A 191 -9.06 15.03 -10.51
N PHE A 192 -9.20 13.78 -10.97
CA PHE A 192 -10.51 13.19 -11.24
C PHE A 192 -11.36 13.12 -9.98
N ALA A 193 -10.73 12.81 -8.85
CA ALA A 193 -11.43 12.78 -7.58
C ALA A 193 -11.94 14.17 -7.17
N GLY A 194 -11.14 15.23 -7.28
CA GLY A 194 -11.62 16.58 -6.99
C GLY A 194 -12.75 17.03 -7.91
N ILE A 195 -12.70 16.67 -9.20
CA ILE A 195 -13.82 16.90 -10.14
C ILE A 195 -15.07 16.18 -9.66
N GLN A 196 -14.95 14.89 -9.34
CA GLN A 196 -16.07 14.08 -8.91
C GLN A 196 -16.66 14.59 -7.60
N VAL A 197 -15.85 14.90 -6.58
CA VAL A 197 -16.32 15.51 -5.31
C VAL A 197 -17.10 16.79 -5.56
N ALA A 198 -16.60 17.66 -6.46
CA ALA A 198 -17.27 18.91 -6.80
C ALA A 198 -18.60 18.71 -7.55
N PHE A 199 -18.76 17.61 -8.30
CA PHE A 199 -20.00 17.32 -9.03
C PHE A 199 -21.00 16.46 -8.25
N THR A 200 -20.53 15.56 -7.39
CA THR A 200 -21.38 14.65 -6.60
C THR A 200 -21.89 15.29 -5.31
N ASP A 201 -21.33 16.45 -4.94
CA ASP A 201 -21.71 17.19 -3.75
C ASP A 201 -21.62 16.31 -2.48
N ALA A 202 -20.65 15.39 -2.48
CA ALA A 202 -20.41 14.44 -1.39
C ALA A 202 -19.89 15.16 -0.12
N VAL A 203 -19.15 16.25 -0.33
CA VAL A 203 -18.64 17.16 0.69
C VAL A 203 -18.81 18.59 0.19
N ARG A 204 -19.36 19.44 1.04
CA ARG A 204 -19.53 20.87 0.77
C ARG A 204 -18.52 21.70 1.55
N MET A 205 -18.28 22.89 1.02
CA MET A 205 -17.57 23.96 1.74
C MET A 205 -18.33 24.28 3.02
N GLY A 206 -17.65 24.22 4.17
CA GLY A 206 -18.24 24.44 5.49
C GLY A 206 -18.81 23.20 6.18
N ASP A 207 -18.77 22.02 5.54
CA ASP A 207 -19.20 20.78 6.21
C ASP A 207 -18.22 20.39 7.32
N LEU A 208 -18.77 19.89 8.43
CA LEU A 208 -18.00 19.25 9.49
C LEU A 208 -17.82 17.76 9.16
N VAL A 209 -16.56 17.34 9.05
CA VAL A 209 -16.19 16.00 8.60
C VAL A 209 -15.14 15.37 9.51
N ILE A 210 -15.18 14.04 9.59
CA ILE A 210 -14.09 13.23 10.14
C ILE A 210 -13.50 12.42 8.99
N VAL A 211 -12.24 12.69 8.68
CA VAL A 211 -11.50 12.01 7.61
C VAL A 211 -10.13 11.61 8.13
N ASP A 212 -9.77 10.34 7.96
CA ASP A 212 -8.49 9.78 8.42
C ASP A 212 -8.24 10.05 9.92
N GLU A 213 -9.27 9.88 10.77
CA GLU A 213 -9.28 10.19 12.21
C GLU A 213 -9.16 11.68 12.58
N HIS A 214 -9.04 12.57 11.59
CA HIS A 214 -8.98 14.01 11.82
C HIS A 214 -10.38 14.63 11.74
N PHE A 215 -10.82 15.24 12.84
CA PHE A 215 -12.04 16.03 12.92
C PHE A 215 -11.78 17.48 12.52
N GLY A 216 -12.58 18.00 11.59
CA GLY A 216 -12.48 19.41 11.20
C GLY A 216 -13.57 19.88 10.25
N THR A 217 -13.49 21.16 9.88
CA THR A 217 -14.43 21.81 8.96
C THR A 217 -13.77 22.00 7.59
N VAL A 218 -14.50 21.75 6.52
CA VAL A 218 -13.98 21.89 5.15
C VAL A 218 -13.88 23.37 4.79
N GLU A 219 -12.65 23.86 4.62
CA GLU A 219 -12.35 25.28 4.34
C GLU A 219 -12.21 25.56 2.84
N GLU A 220 -11.62 24.64 2.07
CA GLU A 220 -11.40 24.78 0.62
C GLU A 220 -11.46 23.43 -0.09
N ILE A 221 -12.13 23.37 -1.25
CA ILE A 221 -12.15 22.21 -2.13
C ILE A 221 -11.36 22.54 -3.40
N THR A 222 -10.18 21.94 -3.55
CA THR A 222 -9.34 22.06 -4.74
C THR A 222 -9.46 20.80 -5.61
N LEU A 223 -8.97 20.89 -6.85
CA LEU A 223 -8.94 19.78 -7.78
C LEU A 223 -8.15 18.57 -7.26
N THR A 224 -7.07 18.78 -6.50
CA THR A 224 -6.17 17.71 -6.07
C THR A 224 -6.20 17.40 -4.58
N TYR A 225 -6.68 18.34 -3.76
CA TYR A 225 -6.82 18.17 -2.32
C TYR A 225 -8.00 18.98 -1.78
N VAL A 226 -8.46 18.61 -0.59
CA VAL A 226 -9.44 19.35 0.21
C VAL A 226 -8.75 19.81 1.49
N VAL A 227 -8.96 21.06 1.87
CA VAL A 227 -8.43 21.64 3.10
C VAL A 227 -9.45 21.44 4.21
N VAL A 228 -9.06 20.67 5.24
CA VAL A 228 -9.85 20.45 6.45
C VAL A 228 -9.22 21.21 7.60
N ALA A 229 -9.90 22.23 8.08
CA ALA A 229 -9.50 23.06 9.21
C ALA A 229 -9.87 22.37 10.53
N SER A 230 -8.85 22.05 11.31
CA SER A 230 -9.01 21.53 12.66
C SER A 230 -9.35 22.66 13.64
N TRP A 231 -9.98 22.31 14.75
CA TRP A 231 -10.35 23.24 15.82
C TRP A 231 -9.15 23.93 16.47
N ASP A 232 -7.97 23.31 16.42
CA ASP A 232 -6.69 23.83 16.95
C ASP A 232 -5.98 24.81 15.98
N GLY A 233 -6.65 25.17 14.88
CA GLY A 233 -6.12 26.12 13.88
C GLY A 233 -5.18 25.49 12.83
N ARG A 234 -4.97 24.17 12.87
CA ARG A 234 -4.21 23.45 11.83
C ARG A 234 -5.08 23.21 10.60
N ARG A 235 -4.43 23.10 9.43
CA ARG A 235 -5.09 22.82 8.14
C ARG A 235 -4.51 21.55 7.57
N TRP A 236 -5.34 20.52 7.46
CA TRP A 236 -4.99 19.25 6.87
C TRP A 236 -5.27 19.32 5.36
N LEU A 237 -4.24 19.04 4.55
CA LEU A 237 -4.38 18.93 3.10
C LEU A 237 -4.65 17.47 2.76
N VAL A 238 -5.92 17.13 2.63
CA VAL A 238 -6.37 15.76 2.38
C VAL A 238 -6.45 15.54 0.87
N PRO A 239 -5.78 14.54 0.29
CA PRO A 239 -5.89 14.23 -1.13
C PRO A 239 -7.34 13.99 -1.53
N SER A 240 -7.77 14.55 -2.66
CA SER A 240 -9.18 14.45 -3.08
C SER A 240 -9.62 13.00 -3.30
N THR A 241 -8.68 12.08 -3.59
CA THR A 241 -8.96 10.64 -3.70
C THR A 241 -9.57 10.05 -2.45
N VAL A 242 -9.19 10.50 -1.26
CA VAL A 242 -9.65 9.95 0.03
C VAL A 242 -11.18 10.03 0.15
N PHE A 243 -11.78 11.13 -0.31
CA PHE A 243 -13.23 11.34 -0.27
C PHE A 243 -14.04 10.46 -1.23
N ILE A 244 -13.37 9.65 -2.05
CA ILE A 244 -14.00 8.74 -3.02
C ILE A 244 -13.59 7.30 -2.75
N SER A 245 -12.34 7.07 -2.38
CA SER A 245 -11.80 5.73 -2.15
C SER A 245 -12.03 5.21 -0.73
N GLN A 246 -12.25 6.09 0.24
CA GLN A 246 -12.41 5.72 1.65
C GLN A 246 -13.73 6.26 2.22
N THR A 247 -14.22 5.59 3.27
CA THR A 247 -15.36 6.07 4.04
C THR A 247 -14.93 7.23 4.92
N PHE A 248 -15.74 8.27 4.98
CA PHE A 248 -15.58 9.41 5.89
C PHE A 248 -16.93 9.74 6.52
N GLU A 249 -16.92 10.39 7.67
CA GLU A 249 -18.15 10.83 8.32
C GLU A 249 -18.43 12.28 7.95
N ASN A 250 -19.64 12.56 7.44
CA ASN A 250 -20.12 13.92 7.24
C ASN A 250 -21.25 14.22 8.22
N TRP A 251 -20.95 15.07 9.19
CA TRP A 251 -21.85 15.39 10.29
C TRP A 251 -22.89 16.47 9.91
N THR A 252 -22.77 17.09 8.73
CA THR A 252 -23.61 18.22 8.30
C THR A 252 -24.38 17.96 7.00
N ARG A 253 -24.28 16.76 6.41
CA ARG A 253 -24.77 16.44 5.06
C ARG A 253 -26.27 16.68 4.82
N HIS A 254 -27.11 16.30 5.77
CA HIS A 254 -28.58 16.40 5.63
C HIS A 254 -29.23 17.22 6.72
N GLU A 255 -28.58 17.35 7.89
CA GLU A 255 -29.12 18.11 9.01
C GLU A 255 -27.98 18.30 10.04
N PRO A 256 -27.77 19.49 10.65
CA PRO A 256 -26.79 19.69 11.75
C PRO A 256 -27.18 18.98 13.06
N GLN A 257 -28.28 18.24 13.00
CA GLN A 257 -29.03 17.63 14.07
C GLN A 257 -28.43 16.28 14.44
N LEU A 258 -27.46 16.30 15.34
CA LEU A 258 -26.68 15.14 15.71
C LEU A 258 -27.19 14.50 17.01
N LEU A 259 -27.01 13.18 17.12
CA LEU A 259 -27.19 12.44 18.36
C LEU A 259 -25.83 12.24 19.01
N GLY A 260 -25.67 12.77 20.22
CA GLY A 260 -24.47 12.61 21.02
C GLY A 260 -24.66 11.51 22.04
N THR A 261 -23.61 10.72 22.25
CA THR A 261 -23.56 9.71 23.31
C THR A 261 -22.61 10.14 24.42
N VAL A 262 -23.03 9.94 25.66
CA VAL A 262 -22.20 10.10 26.86
C VAL A 262 -22.19 8.75 27.56
N GLU A 263 -21.02 8.16 27.70
CA GLU A 263 -20.85 6.87 28.36
C GLU A 263 -20.19 7.08 29.71
N VAL A 264 -20.72 6.38 30.72
CA VAL A 264 -20.22 6.40 32.09
C VAL A 264 -20.18 4.96 32.60
N ASP A 265 -19.02 4.55 33.11
CA ASP A 265 -18.82 3.24 33.72
C ASP A 265 -19.09 3.34 35.23
N LEU A 266 -19.99 2.49 35.74
CA LEU A 266 -20.52 2.52 37.11
C LEU A 266 -20.48 1.12 37.73
N ASP A 267 -20.66 1.00 39.04
CA ASP A 267 -20.83 -0.30 39.73
C ASP A 267 -22.24 -0.87 39.46
N TRP A 268 -22.36 -2.19 39.58
CA TRP A 268 -23.60 -2.97 39.44
C TRP A 268 -24.76 -2.48 40.32
N LEU A 269 -24.48 -1.76 41.41
CA LEU A 269 -25.48 -1.21 42.31
C LEU A 269 -26.11 0.10 41.79
N VAL A 270 -25.77 0.58 40.59
CA VAL A 270 -26.33 1.83 40.06
C VAL A 270 -27.87 1.81 39.97
N PRO A 271 -28.57 2.81 40.56
CA PRO A 271 -30.00 2.94 40.40
C PRO A 271 -30.33 3.59 39.03
N VAL A 272 -30.44 2.75 37.99
CA VAL A 272 -30.61 3.18 36.59
C VAL A 272 -31.85 4.06 36.40
N GLU A 273 -32.96 3.75 37.05
CA GLU A 273 -34.20 4.53 36.96
C GLU A 273 -34.02 5.95 37.53
N ALA A 274 -33.33 6.07 38.67
CA ALA A 274 -33.04 7.37 39.27
C ALA A 274 -32.11 8.19 38.37
N MET A 275 -31.08 7.56 37.81
CA MET A 275 -30.16 8.20 36.86
C MET A 275 -30.87 8.66 35.59
N ARG A 276 -31.85 7.90 35.09
CA ARG A 276 -32.70 8.28 33.93
C ARG A 276 -33.54 9.51 34.22
N ILE A 277 -34.15 9.59 35.41
CA ILE A 277 -34.93 10.76 35.84
C ILE A 277 -33.99 11.97 35.95
N GLN A 278 -32.80 11.79 36.50
CA GLN A 278 -31.84 12.87 36.63
C GLN A 278 -31.35 13.38 35.28
N LEU A 279 -31.05 12.50 34.31
CA LEU A 279 -30.71 12.91 32.95
C LEU A 279 -31.80 13.80 32.35
N GLN A 280 -33.08 13.44 32.52
CA GLN A 280 -34.18 14.27 32.03
C GLN A 280 -34.25 15.65 32.71
N ARG A 281 -33.88 15.75 33.99
CA ARG A 281 -33.81 17.05 34.69
C ARG A 281 -32.68 17.92 34.16
N ILE A 282 -31.48 17.37 34.02
CA ILE A 282 -30.29 18.07 33.52
C ILE A 282 -30.53 18.61 32.11
N VAL A 283 -31.08 17.77 31.24
CA VAL A 283 -31.31 18.12 29.84
C VAL A 283 -32.42 19.18 29.71
N LYS A 284 -33.46 19.14 30.56
CA LYS A 284 -34.51 20.18 30.59
C LYS A 284 -34.07 21.50 31.21
N SER A 285 -33.02 21.50 32.03
CA SER A 285 -32.47 22.74 32.60
C SER A 285 -31.47 23.44 31.68
N SER A 286 -31.08 22.81 30.56
CA SER A 286 -30.13 23.38 29.60
C SER A 286 -30.85 23.91 28.37
N ASP A 287 -30.46 25.12 27.93
CA ASP A 287 -30.94 25.71 26.68
C ASP A 287 -30.33 25.05 25.42
N LEU A 288 -29.32 24.19 25.58
CA LEU A 288 -28.62 23.52 24.48
C LEU A 288 -29.40 22.32 23.91
N TRP A 289 -30.42 21.84 24.62
CA TRP A 289 -31.21 20.70 24.19
C TRP A 289 -32.38 21.10 23.28
N ASP A 290 -32.53 20.37 22.18
CA ASP A 290 -33.52 20.66 21.14
C ASP A 290 -34.88 19.95 21.33
N GLY A 291 -35.05 19.19 22.42
CA GLY A 291 -36.30 18.52 22.75
C GLY A 291 -36.59 17.20 22.01
N ARG A 292 -35.73 16.74 21.09
CA ARG A 292 -36.08 15.63 20.17
C ARG A 292 -35.86 14.24 20.75
N ARG A 293 -34.67 13.96 21.26
CA ARG A 293 -34.30 12.66 21.82
C ARG A 293 -33.50 12.82 23.11
N VAL A 294 -33.94 12.08 24.12
CA VAL A 294 -33.18 11.84 25.34
C VAL A 294 -33.43 10.39 25.75
N GLY A 295 -32.35 9.66 26.04
CA GLY A 295 -32.43 8.27 26.44
C GLY A 295 -31.24 7.89 27.31
N LEU A 296 -31.45 6.96 28.23
CA LEU A 296 -30.39 6.38 29.04
C LEU A 296 -30.52 4.86 28.96
N GLN A 297 -29.47 4.16 28.55
CA GLN A 297 -29.52 2.71 28.38
C GLN A 297 -28.25 2.12 28.95
N VAL A 298 -28.36 0.95 29.59
CA VAL A 298 -27.21 0.13 29.92
C VAL A 298 -26.78 -0.56 28.64
N THR A 299 -25.58 -0.27 28.15
CA THR A 299 -25.06 -0.84 26.90
C THR A 299 -24.27 -2.11 27.15
N GLU A 300 -23.51 -2.15 28.24
CA GLU A 300 -22.68 -3.29 28.62
C GLU A 300 -22.78 -3.49 30.13
N ALA A 301 -22.83 -4.74 30.57
CA ALA A 301 -22.83 -5.14 31.98
C ALA A 301 -21.96 -6.39 32.11
N THR A 302 -20.66 -6.19 31.93
CA THR A 302 -19.65 -7.25 31.81
C THR A 302 -18.44 -6.93 32.67
N GLY A 303 -17.96 -7.93 33.43
CA GLY A 303 -16.90 -7.75 34.42
C GLY A 303 -17.39 -7.01 35.67
N ASP A 304 -16.55 -6.12 36.21
CA ASP A 304 -16.82 -5.43 37.47
C ASP A 304 -17.67 -4.15 37.32
N ASN A 305 -17.92 -3.70 36.09
CA ASN A 305 -18.59 -2.43 35.80
C ASN A 305 -19.82 -2.61 34.89
N VAL A 306 -20.77 -1.68 35.03
CA VAL A 306 -21.92 -1.48 34.16
C VAL A 306 -21.75 -0.17 33.40
N ARG A 307 -21.72 -0.25 32.06
CA ARG A 307 -21.61 0.90 31.17
C ARG A 307 -22.98 1.45 30.85
N VAL A 308 -23.22 2.69 31.24
CA VAL A 308 -24.46 3.42 30.97
C VAL A 308 -24.20 4.43 29.86
N ARG A 309 -24.97 4.35 28.77
CA ARG A 309 -24.97 5.30 27.66
C ARG A 309 -26.18 6.22 27.74
N ALA A 310 -25.93 7.50 27.94
CA ALA A 310 -26.90 8.57 27.75
C ALA A 310 -26.82 9.08 26.29
N VAL A 311 -27.98 9.16 25.63
CA VAL A 311 -28.13 9.69 24.27
C VAL A 311 -28.91 10.99 24.35
N VAL A 312 -28.35 12.07 23.80
CA VAL A 312 -28.96 13.40 23.75
C VAL A 312 -28.90 13.96 22.33
N SER A 313 -29.90 14.75 21.95
CA SER A 313 -29.93 15.49 20.68
C SER A 313 -29.65 16.98 20.89
N ALA A 314 -28.98 17.61 19.93
CA ALA A 314 -28.82 19.07 19.90
C ALA A 314 -29.00 19.61 18.48
N ALA A 315 -29.16 20.93 18.38
CA ALA A 315 -29.41 21.63 17.13
C ALA A 315 -28.18 21.72 16.23
N THR A 316 -27.00 21.89 16.83
CA THR A 316 -25.70 21.97 16.13
C THR A 316 -24.67 21.03 16.73
N SER A 317 -23.59 20.74 16.00
CA SER A 317 -22.46 19.94 16.48
C SER A 317 -21.73 20.58 17.66
N GLY A 318 -21.61 21.91 17.67
CA GLY A 318 -21.02 22.66 18.79
C GLY A 318 -21.86 22.56 20.05
N ASP A 319 -23.16 22.86 19.94
CA ASP A 319 -24.09 22.74 21.07
C ASP A 319 -24.16 21.30 21.59
N LEU A 320 -24.03 20.31 20.69
CA LEU A 320 -24.00 18.90 21.08
C LEU A 320 -22.76 18.57 21.93
N TRP A 321 -21.60 19.09 21.55
CA TRP A 321 -20.37 18.87 22.31
C TRP A 321 -20.50 19.46 23.72
N ASP A 322 -20.94 20.71 23.82
CA ASP A 322 -21.10 21.40 25.10
C ASP A 322 -22.16 20.71 25.96
N LEU A 323 -23.29 20.29 25.37
CA LEU A 323 -24.32 19.53 26.06
C LEU A 323 -23.80 18.18 26.58
N ARG A 324 -22.97 17.47 25.81
CA ARG A 324 -22.36 16.20 26.25
C ARG A 324 -21.43 16.41 27.44
N CYS A 325 -20.61 17.46 27.42
CA CYS A 325 -19.73 17.80 28.53
C CYS A 325 -20.54 18.17 29.77
N PHE A 326 -21.53 19.05 29.63
CA PHE A 326 -22.43 19.45 30.70
C PHE A 326 -23.18 18.26 31.33
N VAL A 327 -23.78 17.40 30.50
CA VAL A 327 -24.46 16.19 30.97
C VAL A 327 -23.51 15.24 31.68
N ARG A 328 -22.27 15.08 31.18
CA ARG A 328 -21.26 14.23 31.82
C ARG A 328 -20.89 14.76 33.22
N GLU A 329 -20.62 16.05 33.32
CA GLU A 329 -20.26 16.71 34.59
C GLU A 329 -21.39 16.61 35.62
N GLU A 330 -22.63 16.89 35.21
CA GLU A 330 -23.79 16.82 36.10
C GLU A 330 -24.15 15.39 36.50
N LEU A 331 -24.05 14.42 35.59
CA LEU A 331 -24.27 13.01 35.93
C LEU A 331 -23.22 12.48 36.91
N VAL A 332 -21.94 12.81 36.69
CA VAL A 332 -20.86 12.46 37.63
C VAL A 332 -21.10 13.13 38.98
N GLY A 333 -21.44 14.41 39.00
CA GLY A 333 -21.76 15.15 40.22
C GLY A 333 -23.01 14.64 40.94
N TRP A 334 -23.98 14.08 40.21
CA TRP A 334 -25.14 13.41 40.81
C TRP A 334 -24.78 12.06 41.42
N VAL A 335 -24.02 11.21 40.70
CA VAL A 335 -23.58 9.91 41.22
C VAL A 335 -22.76 10.11 42.51
N GLN A 336 -21.86 11.10 42.55
CA GLN A 336 -21.07 11.39 43.74
C GLN A 336 -21.90 11.88 44.94
N ARG A 337 -23.04 12.55 44.73
CA ARG A 337 -23.88 13.10 45.81
C ARG A 337 -24.97 12.15 46.28
N GLU A 338 -25.68 11.52 45.34
CA GLU A 338 -26.90 10.74 45.63
C GLU A 338 -26.65 9.22 45.59
N ALA A 339 -25.69 8.74 44.79
CA ALA A 339 -25.38 7.32 44.68
C ALA A 339 -23.87 6.99 44.81
N PRO A 340 -23.18 7.32 45.92
CA PRO A 340 -21.74 7.03 46.09
C PRO A 340 -21.39 5.54 46.05
N TYR A 341 -22.37 4.66 46.27
CA TYR A 341 -22.23 3.21 46.18
C TYR A 341 -22.20 2.70 44.73
N ALA A 342 -22.64 3.50 43.76
CA ALA A 342 -22.63 3.18 42.34
C ALA A 342 -21.30 3.56 41.65
N LEU A 343 -20.34 4.12 42.39
CA LEU A 343 -19.00 4.38 41.87
C LEU A 343 -18.26 3.05 41.63
N PRO A 344 -17.46 2.91 40.56
CA PRO A 344 -16.70 1.70 40.28
C PRO A 344 -15.84 1.26 41.47
N ARG A 345 -15.97 -0.02 41.86
CA ARG A 345 -15.26 -0.62 43.00
C ARG A 345 -14.71 -1.98 42.61
N VAL A 346 -13.47 -2.27 43.04
CA VAL A 346 -12.90 -3.61 42.95
C VAL A 346 -13.29 -4.38 44.20
N ARG A 347 -13.99 -5.51 44.03
CA ARG A 347 -14.36 -6.40 45.14
C ARG A 347 -13.29 -7.49 45.27
N LEU A 348 -12.52 -7.44 46.34
CA LEU A 348 -11.57 -8.51 46.68
C LEU A 348 -12.27 -9.44 47.67
N GLU A 349 -12.62 -10.64 47.24
CA GLU A 349 -12.88 -11.75 48.15
C GLU A 349 -11.52 -12.39 48.46
N PRO A 350 -10.95 -12.23 49.67
CA PRO A 350 -9.81 -13.03 50.05
C PRO A 350 -10.30 -14.47 50.19
N GLU A 351 -9.99 -15.34 49.24
CA GLU A 351 -10.02 -16.77 49.53
C GLU A 351 -9.02 -17.01 50.68
N PRO A 352 -9.45 -17.48 51.85
CA PRO A 352 -8.52 -17.90 52.87
C PRO A 352 -7.99 -19.26 52.45
N THR A 353 -7.13 -19.32 51.42
CA THR A 353 -6.26 -20.48 51.25
C THR A 353 -5.21 -20.38 52.35
N SER A 354 -5.59 -20.74 53.59
CA SER A 354 -4.61 -20.92 54.64
C SER A 354 -3.74 -22.10 54.23
N ALA A 355 -2.46 -21.82 54.02
CA ALA A 355 -1.39 -22.79 54.10
C ALA A 355 -1.70 -23.86 55.17
N PRO A 356 -1.74 -25.18 54.84
CA PRO A 356 -1.86 -26.20 55.88
C PRO A 356 -0.72 -26.04 56.90
N PRO A 357 -0.95 -26.33 58.19
CA PRO A 357 0.05 -26.26 59.25
C PRO A 357 1.37 -26.95 58.85
N LEU A 358 2.50 -26.47 59.38
CA LEU A 358 3.83 -27.05 59.09
C LEU A 358 3.85 -28.56 59.33
N ASP A 359 3.15 -29.01 60.35
CA ASP A 359 3.03 -30.40 60.78
C ASP A 359 2.41 -31.27 59.66
N GLU A 360 1.30 -30.82 59.07
CA GLU A 360 0.65 -31.52 57.94
C GLU A 360 1.51 -31.51 56.67
N ARG A 361 2.33 -30.46 56.49
CA ARG A 361 3.28 -30.41 55.37
C ARG A 361 4.45 -31.36 55.57
N GLU A 362 4.97 -31.47 56.80
CA GLU A 362 6.02 -32.41 57.15
C GLU A 362 5.54 -33.85 57.03
N GLU A 363 4.30 -34.15 57.46
CA GLU A 363 3.69 -35.46 57.32
C GLU A 363 3.51 -35.85 55.84
N LEU A 364 3.07 -34.91 54.99
CA LEU A 364 2.95 -35.13 53.54
C LEU A 364 4.32 -35.30 52.87
N ILE A 365 5.37 -34.63 53.36
CA ILE A 365 6.75 -34.82 52.89
C ILE A 365 7.25 -36.22 53.30
N GLU A 366 6.99 -36.67 54.52
CA GLU A 366 7.39 -38.00 54.98
C GLU A 366 6.60 -39.11 54.27
N GLU A 367 5.31 -38.91 54.02
CA GLU A 367 4.49 -39.83 53.21
C GLU A 367 5.04 -39.92 51.78
N ALA A 368 5.33 -38.79 51.13
CA ALA A 368 5.93 -38.77 49.80
C ALA A 368 7.34 -39.40 49.76
N LYS A 369 8.15 -39.24 50.82
CA LYS A 369 9.45 -39.92 50.94
C LYS A 369 9.26 -41.42 51.12
N ALA A 370 8.32 -41.84 51.96
CA ALA A 370 8.06 -43.25 52.22
C ALA A 370 7.54 -43.97 50.95
N ASP A 371 6.67 -43.31 50.18
CA ASP A 371 6.20 -43.80 48.89
C ASP A 371 7.37 -43.94 47.90
N TRP A 372 8.23 -42.91 47.81
CA TRP A 372 9.43 -42.96 46.97
C TRP A 372 10.41 -44.07 47.39
N GLU A 373 10.64 -44.25 48.68
CA GLU A 373 11.48 -45.33 49.22
C GLU A 373 10.87 -46.71 48.97
N ALA A 374 9.54 -46.84 49.04
CA ALA A 374 8.84 -48.08 48.73
C ALA A 374 8.95 -48.43 47.23
N GLU A 375 8.83 -47.44 46.34
CA GLU A 375 9.10 -47.61 44.91
C GLU A 375 10.54 -48.08 44.64
N GLN A 376 11.53 -47.44 45.28
CA GLN A 376 12.95 -47.82 45.16
C GLN A 376 13.24 -49.21 45.75
N ALA A 377 12.63 -49.58 46.87
CA ALA A 377 12.77 -50.91 47.45
C ALA A 377 12.18 -51.99 46.52
N HIS A 378 11.09 -51.68 45.82
CA HIS A 378 10.51 -52.60 44.83
C HIS A 378 11.46 -52.85 43.66
N ASP A 379 12.18 -51.81 43.21
CA ASP A 379 13.20 -51.92 42.16
C ASP A 379 14.47 -52.68 42.63
N MET A 380 14.89 -52.50 43.89
CA MET A 380 16.07 -53.19 44.44
C MET A 380 15.82 -54.69 44.76
N THR A 381 14.58 -55.09 45.07
CA THR A 381 14.25 -56.48 45.46
C THR A 381 14.07 -57.42 44.26
N GLN A 382 13.99 -56.89 43.02
CA GLN A 382 14.01 -57.71 41.80
C GLN A 382 15.42 -58.11 41.32
N GLN A 383 16.48 -57.58 41.92
CA GLN A 383 17.85 -57.91 41.53
C GLN A 383 18.54 -58.75 42.62
N PHE A 384 18.73 -60.04 42.31
CA PHE A 384 19.45 -61.11 43.05
C PHE A 384 18.64 -62.03 43.98
N ASP A 385 17.87 -62.94 43.36
CA ASP A 385 17.76 -64.33 43.85
C ASP A 385 17.74 -65.28 42.64
N MET A 386 18.90 -65.89 42.33
CA MET A 386 19.04 -66.93 41.30
C MET A 386 19.18 -68.27 42.03
N PRO A 387 18.17 -69.17 42.01
CA PRO A 387 18.30 -70.52 42.53
C PRO A 387 19.22 -71.34 41.63
N VAL A 388 20.28 -71.88 42.22
CA VAL A 388 21.10 -72.94 41.65
C VAL A 388 20.36 -74.26 41.90
N ASP A 389 19.59 -74.72 40.91
CA ASP A 389 18.97 -76.05 40.95
C ASP A 389 19.65 -77.01 39.96
N ASP A 390 20.18 -78.07 40.56
CA ASP A 390 20.71 -79.29 39.97
C ASP A 390 19.53 -80.10 39.35
N ASP A 391 19.79 -80.91 38.32
CA ASP A 391 18.81 -81.81 37.67
C ASP A 391 17.78 -81.21 36.68
N THR A 392 18.24 -80.34 35.76
CA THR A 392 17.61 -80.25 34.41
C THR A 392 18.55 -80.70 33.28
N ASP A 393 19.36 -81.73 33.55
CA ASP A 393 20.44 -82.21 32.67
C ASP A 393 20.07 -83.43 31.80
N GLN A 394 18.78 -83.79 31.65
CA GLN A 394 18.39 -84.92 30.77
C GLN A 394 17.27 -84.63 29.75
N THR A 395 16.33 -83.73 30.03
CA THR A 395 15.24 -83.39 29.09
C THR A 395 15.59 -82.24 28.13
N MET A 396 16.63 -81.44 28.40
CA MET A 396 17.19 -80.46 27.44
C MET A 396 18.30 -81.03 26.54
N LEU A 397 18.97 -82.11 26.95
CA LEU A 397 20.00 -82.79 26.14
C LEU A 397 19.42 -83.62 24.99
N ASP A 398 18.19 -84.12 25.13
CA ASP A 398 17.48 -84.82 24.05
C ASP A 398 16.96 -83.84 22.96
N ASN A 399 16.64 -82.61 23.33
CA ASN A 399 16.23 -81.58 22.36
C ASN A 399 17.41 -80.83 21.72
N ARG A 400 18.59 -80.76 22.39
CA ARG A 400 19.82 -80.20 21.79
C ARG A 400 20.50 -81.16 20.80
N ARG A 401 20.43 -82.48 20.97
CA ARG A 401 21.01 -83.43 19.99
C ARG A 401 20.20 -83.52 18.70
N SER A 402 18.86 -83.36 18.76
CA SER A 402 18.01 -83.26 17.57
C SER A 402 18.19 -81.93 16.84
N TRP A 403 18.39 -80.83 17.57
CA TRP A 403 18.63 -79.49 17.01
C TRP A 403 20.02 -79.34 16.36
N PHE A 404 21.10 -79.89 16.95
CA PHE A 404 22.42 -79.84 16.33
C PHE A 404 22.57 -80.75 15.09
N GLN A 405 21.80 -81.84 14.97
CA GLN A 405 21.73 -82.63 13.73
C GLN A 405 20.92 -81.91 12.64
N ALA A 406 19.79 -81.27 12.99
CA ALA A 406 18.99 -80.46 12.07
C ALA A 406 19.71 -79.17 11.59
N VAL A 407 20.58 -78.58 12.43
CA VAL A 407 21.42 -77.42 12.07
C VAL A 407 22.65 -77.83 11.23
N ARG A 408 23.14 -79.06 11.38
CA ARG A 408 24.23 -79.60 10.54
C ARG A 408 23.75 -79.98 9.14
N ASP A 409 22.54 -80.53 9.02
CA ASP A 409 21.96 -80.90 7.72
C ASP A 409 21.42 -79.68 6.95
N ARG A 410 21.04 -78.59 7.64
CA ARG A 410 20.69 -77.30 7.00
C ARG A 410 21.90 -76.47 6.54
N ARG A 411 23.12 -76.71 7.05
CA ARG A 411 24.35 -76.08 6.52
C ARG A 411 24.95 -76.84 5.33
N ALA A 412 24.46 -78.05 5.01
CA ALA A 412 24.88 -78.81 3.83
C ALA A 412 23.98 -78.60 2.59
N ALA A 413 22.76 -78.07 2.76
CA ALA A 413 21.76 -78.01 1.68
C ALA A 413 21.26 -76.59 1.29
N ALA A 414 21.93 -75.52 1.74
CA ALA A 414 21.59 -74.16 1.30
C ALA A 414 22.80 -73.20 1.41
N ARG A 415 23.81 -73.13 0.53
CA ARG A 415 24.02 -73.51 -0.89
C ARG A 415 22.97 -73.18 -1.94
N GLU A 416 21.82 -72.63 -1.55
CA GLU A 416 20.88 -72.01 -2.48
C GLU A 416 19.86 -71.17 -1.67
N VAL A 417 19.89 -69.86 -1.92
CA VAL A 417 18.72 -68.95 -2.00
C VAL A 417 17.85 -68.85 -0.72
N ARG A 418 18.05 -67.80 0.10
CA ARG A 418 17.34 -66.50 0.03
C ARG A 418 15.83 -66.65 0.34
N TRP A 419 15.40 -66.21 1.53
CA TRP A 419 14.32 -65.22 1.71
C TRP A 419 13.94 -64.97 3.17
N SER A 420 13.56 -63.71 3.40
CA SER A 420 12.66 -63.15 4.41
C SER A 420 12.90 -63.49 5.89
N ASN A 421 13.64 -62.71 6.68
CA ASN A 421 13.42 -61.34 7.20
C ASN A 421 12.86 -61.34 8.64
N ARG A 422 13.59 -60.62 9.51
CA ARG A 422 13.35 -60.24 10.93
C ARG A 422 13.31 -61.39 11.94
N SER A 423 14.03 -61.38 13.07
CA SER A 423 14.64 -60.25 13.79
C SER A 423 15.63 -60.74 14.87
N GLY A 424 16.68 -59.95 15.13
CA GLY A 424 17.21 -59.78 16.49
C GLY A 424 18.63 -60.32 16.72
N ARG A 425 19.62 -59.43 16.66
CA ARG A 425 20.15 -58.73 17.85
C ARG A 425 21.36 -57.90 17.41
N ALA A 426 21.21 -56.58 17.36
CA ALA A 426 22.32 -55.65 17.18
C ALA A 426 22.23 -54.56 18.25
N ASP A 427 23.34 -54.47 18.96
CA ASP A 427 23.95 -53.40 19.72
C ASP A 427 23.15 -52.15 20.12
N MET A 428 23.29 -51.77 21.39
CA MET A 428 22.65 -50.61 22.03
C MET A 428 23.18 -49.27 21.49
N GLY A 429 24.28 -49.28 20.72
CA GLY A 429 24.78 -48.13 19.98
C GLY A 429 23.93 -47.72 18.77
N ASP A 430 23.23 -48.66 18.13
CA ASP A 430 22.36 -48.36 16.97
C ASP A 430 20.99 -47.82 17.39
N LEU A 431 20.56 -48.08 18.62
CA LEU A 431 19.33 -47.52 19.20
C LEU A 431 19.50 -46.03 19.57
N ILE A 432 20.71 -45.61 19.93
CA ILE A 432 21.03 -44.20 20.20
C ILE A 432 21.17 -43.41 18.87
N ALA A 433 21.66 -44.06 17.80
CA ALA A 433 21.69 -43.46 16.46
C ALA A 433 20.30 -43.39 15.76
N GLY A 434 19.33 -44.19 16.21
CA GLY A 434 17.95 -44.16 15.70
C GLY A 434 17.12 -42.99 16.22
N ILE A 435 17.33 -42.58 17.48
CA ILE A 435 16.61 -41.46 18.09
C ILE A 435 17.10 -40.10 17.54
N LEU A 436 18.38 -40.00 17.17
CA LEU A 436 18.94 -38.78 16.55
C LEU A 436 18.61 -38.62 15.06
N ARG A 437 18.01 -39.63 14.42
CA ARG A 437 17.61 -39.54 12.99
C ARG A 437 16.13 -39.20 12.81
N GLN A 438 15.34 -39.19 13.88
CA GLN A 438 13.93 -38.78 13.85
C GLN A 438 13.74 -37.26 14.00
N SER A 439 14.81 -36.51 14.31
CA SER A 439 14.81 -35.04 14.35
C SER A 439 15.27 -34.37 13.04
N ASP A 440 15.87 -35.11 12.10
CA ASP A 440 16.41 -34.55 10.84
C ASP A 440 15.43 -34.63 9.65
N ASP A 441 14.29 -35.30 9.82
CA ASP A 441 13.27 -35.49 8.76
C ASP A 441 12.09 -34.49 8.86
N LEU A 442 12.16 -33.54 9.79
CA LEU A 442 11.20 -32.42 9.89
C LEU A 442 11.66 -31.13 9.20
N ASP A 443 12.91 -31.04 8.75
CA ASP A 443 13.44 -29.85 8.05
C ASP A 443 13.37 -29.93 6.50
N ARG A 444 12.72 -30.96 5.93
CA ARG A 444 12.54 -31.10 4.46
C ARG A 444 11.12 -30.97 3.93
N ARG A 445 10.19 -30.40 4.70
CA ARG A 445 8.85 -30.01 4.19
C ARG A 445 8.53 -28.55 4.47
N ARG A 446 9.33 -27.66 3.89
CA ARG A 446 9.03 -26.23 3.82
C ARG A 446 9.19 -25.75 2.38
N ASP A 447 8.30 -26.22 1.52
CA ASP A 447 7.92 -25.50 0.31
C ASP A 447 6.48 -25.89 -0.03
N ASP A 448 5.53 -25.01 0.33
CA ASP A 448 4.30 -24.74 -0.41
C ASP A 448 3.36 -23.81 0.42
N SER A 449 3.18 -22.60 -0.10
CA SER A 449 1.99 -21.73 -0.07
C SER A 449 1.22 -21.40 1.24
N ASN A 450 1.45 -20.15 1.71
CA ASN A 450 0.47 -19.13 2.17
C ASN A 450 -0.51 -19.42 3.36
N PRO A 451 -1.21 -18.42 3.92
CA PRO A 451 -1.01 -17.94 5.28
C PRO A 451 -2.21 -18.26 6.20
N ASP A 452 -2.02 -18.17 7.51
CA ASP A 452 -2.94 -17.52 8.45
C ASP A 452 -2.60 -17.92 9.88
N THR A 453 -2.55 -16.89 10.71
CA THR A 453 -2.27 -16.81 12.14
C THR A 453 -3.01 -17.83 13.00
N VAL A 454 -2.26 -18.64 13.75
CA VAL A 454 -2.64 -19.09 15.10
C VAL A 454 -1.36 -19.16 15.97
N GLU A 455 -1.31 -18.32 17.00
CA GLU A 455 -0.27 -18.33 18.02
C GLU A 455 -0.27 -19.64 18.82
N MET A 456 0.93 -20.17 19.07
CA MET A 456 1.19 -21.18 20.10
C MET A 456 2.15 -20.63 21.16
N PRO A 457 2.06 -21.11 22.40
CA PRO A 457 2.42 -20.36 23.61
C PRO A 457 3.93 -20.25 23.82
N LYS A 458 4.34 -19.13 24.41
CA LYS A 458 5.72 -18.80 24.75
C LYS A 458 6.18 -19.62 25.97
N VAL A 459 7.27 -20.36 25.82
CA VAL A 459 7.98 -21.04 26.90
C VAL A 459 8.77 -19.99 27.69
N GLU A 460 8.54 -19.91 28.99
CA GLU A 460 9.27 -19.05 29.92
C GLU A 460 10.46 -19.84 30.50
N ILE A 461 11.64 -19.24 30.44
CA ILE A 461 12.88 -19.79 31.01
C ILE A 461 13.05 -19.14 32.39
N THR A 462 13.11 -19.95 33.44
CA THR A 462 13.32 -19.49 34.83
C THR A 462 14.75 -19.76 35.29
N ASP A 463 15.37 -18.74 35.88
CA ASP A 463 16.60 -18.76 36.65
C ASP A 463 16.28 -19.08 38.13
N GLY A 464 17.04 -20.02 38.70
CA GLY A 464 16.75 -20.74 39.95
C GLY A 464 16.86 -19.96 41.26
N GLU A 465 16.37 -18.73 41.35
CA GLU A 465 16.22 -17.98 42.61
C GLU A 465 14.82 -17.32 42.71
N GLY A 466 13.82 -18.18 42.93
CA GLY A 466 12.45 -17.92 43.41
C GLY A 466 11.93 -16.48 43.65
N THR A 467 11.91 -15.63 42.61
CA THR A 467 11.09 -14.41 42.59
C THR A 467 10.45 -14.25 41.21
N SER A 468 9.13 -14.44 41.12
CA SER A 468 8.37 -14.23 39.89
C SER A 468 8.03 -12.74 39.73
N ILE A 469 8.38 -12.16 38.57
CA ILE A 469 7.99 -10.79 38.22
C ILE A 469 6.98 -10.85 37.09
N SER A 470 5.72 -10.56 37.41
CA SER A 470 4.65 -10.30 36.44
C SER A 470 5.00 -9.13 35.53
N ALA A 471 4.78 -9.28 34.22
CA ALA A 471 5.10 -8.33 33.15
C ALA A 471 4.30 -7.00 33.17
N THR A 472 3.79 -6.56 34.33
CA THR A 472 3.01 -5.31 34.47
C THR A 472 3.46 -4.37 35.58
N ALA A 473 4.58 -4.64 36.27
CA ALA A 473 5.13 -3.71 37.26
C ALA A 473 5.80 -2.50 36.58
N ARG A 474 5.06 -1.39 36.46
CA ARG A 474 5.58 -0.09 36.03
C ARG A 474 6.61 0.42 37.05
N LEU A 475 7.88 0.49 36.64
CA LEU A 475 9.00 1.05 37.40
C LEU A 475 8.88 2.58 37.51
N TYR A 476 8.97 3.07 38.74
CA TYR A 476 9.11 4.49 39.06
C TYR A 476 10.56 4.90 38.80
N SER A 477 10.81 5.84 37.88
CA SER A 477 12.15 6.38 37.65
C SER A 477 12.55 7.29 38.81
N GLY A 478 13.68 7.03 39.45
CA GLY A 478 14.28 7.96 40.44
C GLY A 478 14.83 7.32 41.72
N SER A 479 14.87 5.99 41.87
CA SER A 479 15.64 5.37 42.95
C SER A 479 17.10 5.14 42.51
N PRO A 480 18.09 5.28 43.42
CA PRO A 480 19.50 5.03 43.13
C PRO A 480 19.77 3.62 42.58
N GLU A 481 19.01 2.62 43.05
CA GLU A 481 19.09 1.23 42.59
C GLU A 481 18.52 1.04 41.17
N GLY A 482 17.51 1.83 40.79
CA GLY A 482 16.95 1.81 39.44
C GLY A 482 17.92 2.38 38.40
N ASP A 483 18.67 3.42 38.74
CA ASP A 483 19.68 4.02 37.86
C ASP A 483 20.91 3.12 37.67
N GLU A 484 21.24 2.30 38.67
CA GLU A 484 22.36 1.36 38.61
C GLU A 484 22.03 0.16 37.71
N LEU A 485 20.79 -0.35 37.81
CA LEU A 485 20.28 -1.40 36.91
C LEU A 485 20.10 -0.89 35.48
N ASN A 486 19.61 0.33 35.30
CA ASN A 486 19.46 0.93 33.96
C ASN A 486 20.83 1.14 33.28
N ARG A 487 21.88 1.44 34.05
CA ARG A 487 23.26 1.49 33.54
C ARG A 487 23.81 0.11 33.15
N LYS A 488 23.36 -0.95 33.82
CA LYS A 488 23.81 -2.32 33.57
C LYS A 488 23.17 -2.95 32.33
N TYR A 489 21.99 -2.47 31.93
CA TYR A 489 21.22 -2.97 30.77
C TYR A 489 21.05 -1.94 29.64
N ALA A 490 21.65 -0.76 29.75
CA ALA A 490 21.75 0.18 28.64
C ALA A 490 22.60 -0.45 27.52
N GLY A 491 22.04 -0.50 26.31
CA GLY A 491 22.79 -0.88 25.11
C GLY A 491 24.01 0.02 24.88
N PRO A 492 24.89 -0.32 23.91
CA PRO A 492 26.14 0.40 23.66
C PRO A 492 25.90 1.91 23.49
N HIS A 493 26.81 2.72 24.04
CA HIS A 493 26.67 4.18 24.09
C HIS A 493 26.50 4.73 22.65
N PRO A 494 25.73 5.80 22.43
CA PRO A 494 25.54 6.39 21.09
C PRO A 494 26.86 6.70 20.37
N ASP A 495 27.90 7.05 21.12
CA ASP A 495 29.24 7.29 20.59
C ASP A 495 29.92 6.01 20.09
N ASP A 496 29.72 4.87 20.77
CA ASP A 496 30.23 3.56 20.32
C ASP A 496 29.52 3.10 19.04
N LEU A 497 28.24 3.42 18.90
CA LEU A 497 27.48 3.16 17.67
C LEU A 497 27.94 4.07 16.52
N ALA A 498 28.28 5.32 16.81
CA ALA A 498 28.84 6.25 15.83
C ALA A 498 30.25 5.84 15.40
N GLU A 499 31.10 5.38 16.32
CA GLU A 499 32.43 4.82 16.06
C GLU A 499 32.33 3.58 15.15
N ARG A 500 31.42 2.65 15.48
CA ARG A 500 31.18 1.44 14.67
C ARG A 500 30.68 1.77 13.26
N LYS A 501 29.84 2.79 13.13
CA LYS A 501 29.35 3.26 11.83
C LYS A 501 30.46 3.90 11.00
N ARG A 502 31.33 4.71 11.62
CA ARG A 502 32.53 5.25 10.95
C ARG A 502 33.48 4.16 10.45
N ILE A 503 33.74 3.13 11.26
CA ILE A 503 34.62 2.02 10.86
C ILE A 503 33.99 1.21 9.71
N ALA A 504 32.66 1.05 9.71
CA ALA A 504 31.96 0.39 8.61
C ALA A 504 32.04 1.22 7.31
N ASP A 505 31.85 2.53 7.39
CA ASP A 505 31.94 3.44 6.25
C ASP A 505 33.38 3.49 5.67
N GLU A 506 34.41 3.54 6.54
CA GLU A 506 35.83 3.47 6.13
C GLU A 506 36.18 2.12 5.47
N ARG A 507 35.57 1.02 5.90
CA ARG A 507 35.75 -0.31 5.28
C ARG A 507 35.10 -0.38 3.90
N ASP A 508 33.90 0.17 3.75
CA ASP A 508 33.19 0.20 2.47
C ASP A 508 33.89 1.11 1.45
N GLU A 509 34.51 2.21 1.90
CA GLU A 509 35.36 3.05 1.03
C GLU A 509 36.64 2.33 0.60
N ARG A 510 37.29 1.56 1.48
CA ARG A 510 38.44 0.72 1.09
C ARG A 510 38.07 -0.36 0.08
N LEU A 511 36.94 -1.03 0.26
CA LEU A 511 36.47 -2.06 -0.67
C LEU A 511 36.14 -1.48 -2.05
N ARG A 512 35.55 -0.27 -2.11
CA ARG A 512 35.34 0.44 -3.38
C ARG A 512 36.66 0.85 -4.03
N ALA A 513 37.63 1.31 -3.26
CA ALA A 513 38.96 1.66 -3.77
C ALA A 513 39.75 0.43 -4.27
N GLU A 514 39.60 -0.74 -3.64
CA GLU A 514 40.18 -2.01 -4.13
C GLU A 514 39.49 -2.51 -5.41
N THR A 515 38.19 -2.26 -5.57
CA THR A 515 37.43 -2.67 -6.77
C THR A 515 37.73 -1.77 -7.97
N ASP A 516 38.06 -0.50 -7.75
CA ASP A 516 38.42 0.47 -8.81
C ASP A 516 39.93 0.44 -9.19
N ALA A 517 40.77 -0.28 -8.44
CA ALA A 517 42.23 -0.30 -8.62
C ALA A 517 42.78 -1.47 -9.46
N ASP A 518 41.93 -2.39 -9.95
CA ASP A 518 42.36 -3.49 -10.81
C ASP A 518 41.74 -3.40 -12.22
N PRO A 519 42.47 -2.84 -13.21
CA PRO A 519 42.08 -2.90 -14.60
C PRO A 519 43.08 -3.72 -15.43
N THR A 520 43.46 -4.95 -15.07
CA THR A 520 44.20 -5.82 -16.02
C THR A 520 44.12 -7.32 -15.75
N GLY A 521 43.57 -8.07 -16.73
CA GLY A 521 43.93 -9.45 -17.07
C GLY A 521 43.33 -10.54 -16.18
N GLU A 522 43.09 -11.76 -16.60
CA GLU A 522 43.31 -12.46 -17.86
C GLU A 522 42.54 -13.79 -17.66
N ALA A 523 41.70 -14.17 -18.62
CA ALA A 523 40.93 -15.41 -18.58
C ALA A 523 41.69 -16.49 -19.36
N ASP A 524 42.36 -17.37 -18.63
CA ASP A 524 42.88 -18.69 -19.01
C ASP A 524 42.97 -19.48 -17.70
N GLY A 525 42.60 -20.75 -17.52
CA GLY A 525 42.25 -21.85 -18.40
C GLY A 525 42.53 -23.14 -17.60
N ASP A 526 41.78 -24.22 -17.89
CA ASP A 526 42.04 -25.63 -17.52
C ASP A 526 41.94 -26.00 -16.02
N GLY A 527 41.44 -27.15 -15.58
CA GLY A 527 41.23 -28.45 -16.21
C GLY A 527 41.50 -29.50 -15.11
N GLY A 528 40.55 -30.38 -14.81
CA GLY A 528 40.70 -31.33 -13.70
C GLY A 528 39.61 -32.38 -13.63
N SER A 529 39.70 -33.36 -14.54
CA SER A 529 38.94 -34.61 -14.55
C SER A 529 39.52 -35.63 -13.56
N ASP A 530 38.67 -36.21 -12.72
CA ASP A 530 38.64 -37.62 -12.28
C ASP A 530 37.48 -37.72 -11.27
N GLY A 531 36.60 -38.72 -11.23
CA GLY A 531 36.61 -40.04 -11.83
C GLY A 531 36.05 -41.04 -10.80
N GLY A 532 34.82 -41.53 -11.03
CA GLY A 532 34.23 -42.71 -10.38
C GLY A 532 33.45 -42.45 -9.08
N ASP A 533 32.42 -43.20 -8.71
CA ASP A 533 31.74 -44.36 -9.31
C ASP A 533 30.49 -44.62 -8.46
N GLY A 534 29.42 -45.12 -9.09
CA GLY A 534 28.67 -46.24 -8.49
C GLY A 534 27.40 -46.00 -7.68
N GLY A 535 26.26 -46.07 -8.37
CA GLY A 535 25.08 -46.84 -7.95
C GLY A 535 23.98 -46.06 -7.22
N ARG A 536 22.72 -46.09 -7.64
CA ARG A 536 22.00 -46.93 -8.60
C ARG A 536 20.66 -46.29 -8.93
#